data_AF-A0A351GH56-F1
#
_entry.id   AF-A0A351GH56-F1
#
_cell.length_a   1.000
_cell.length_b   1.000
_cell.length_c   1.000
_cell.angle_alpha   90.00
_cell.angle_beta   90.00
_cell.angle_gamma   90.00
#
_symmetry.space_group_name_H-M   'P 1'
#
loop_
_entity.id
_entity.type
_entity.pdbx_description
1 polymer ?
#
loop_
_entity_poly.entity_id
_entity_poly.type
_entity_poly.pdbx_seq_one_letter_code
_entity_poly.pdbx_strand_id
1 'polypeptide(L)'
;MLQMALSCAMPEPKKPQLSVDEEMLMSALKQSGEYEKVGVFGETTFYNSTENSSLKIVLMNPYNEPVNYEARYALARKTALLTINSIDNKTDYDYINVEFLVVKKNGVSSHGVKQKVIFTLDELKSFRRESL
;
A
#
# COMPACT_ATOMS: atom_id res chain seq x y z
N MET A 1 -8.22 -46.09 8.18
CA MET A 1 -7.51 -44.89 8.65
C MET A 1 -7.80 -43.77 7.68
N LEU A 2 -8.62 -42.80 8.09
CA LEU A 2 -9.00 -41.66 7.26
C LEU A 2 -7.85 -40.65 7.30
N GLN A 3 -7.09 -40.57 6.21
CA GLN A 3 -6.01 -39.60 6.06
C GLN A 3 -6.67 -38.23 5.86
N MET A 4 -6.77 -37.44 6.93
CA MET A 4 -7.18 -36.04 6.81
C MET A 4 -6.09 -35.31 6.02
N ALA A 5 -6.39 -35.05 4.74
CA ALA A 5 -5.64 -34.10 3.96
C ALA A 5 -5.78 -32.74 4.64
N LEU A 6 -4.71 -32.30 5.31
CA LEU A 6 -4.54 -30.90 5.69
C LEU A 6 -4.55 -30.11 4.38
N SER A 7 -5.71 -29.55 4.07
CA SER A 7 -5.86 -28.50 3.08
C SER A 7 -4.89 -27.38 3.45
N CYS A 8 -3.75 -27.32 2.77
CA CYS A 8 -2.89 -26.13 2.75
C CYS A 8 -3.60 -25.04 1.94
N ALA A 9 -4.77 -24.57 2.41
CA ALA A 9 -5.38 -23.39 1.86
C ALA A 9 -4.53 -22.19 2.30
N MET A 10 -3.90 -21.52 1.34
CA MET A 10 -3.24 -20.25 1.62
C MET A 10 -4.31 -19.26 2.11
N PRO A 11 -4.09 -18.57 3.23
CA PRO A 11 -5.05 -17.62 3.76
C PRO A 11 -5.30 -16.50 2.74
N GLU A 12 -6.56 -16.15 2.56
CA GLU A 12 -6.96 -15.09 1.63
C GLU A 12 -6.54 -13.72 2.16
N PRO A 13 -6.06 -12.81 1.30
CA PRO A 13 -5.75 -11.45 1.72
C PRO A 13 -6.99 -10.71 2.24
N LYS A 14 -6.86 -10.10 3.42
CA LYS A 14 -7.92 -9.29 4.03
C LYS A 14 -8.20 -8.08 3.15
N LYS A 15 -9.44 -7.94 2.66
CA LYS A 15 -9.81 -6.81 1.79
C LYS A 15 -9.99 -5.52 2.60
N PRO A 16 -9.53 -4.36 2.09
CA PRO A 16 -9.77 -3.08 2.75
C PRO A 16 -11.26 -2.77 2.75
N GLN A 17 -11.81 -2.40 3.91
CA GLN A 17 -13.17 -1.92 4.05
C GLN A 17 -13.13 -0.40 4.11
N LEU A 18 -13.49 0.25 2.99
CA LEU A 18 -13.44 1.69 2.88
C LEU A 18 -14.57 2.34 3.68
N SER A 19 -14.23 3.33 4.49
CA SER A 19 -15.17 4.15 5.26
C SER A 19 -15.65 5.38 4.48
N VAL A 20 -15.12 5.56 3.27
CA VAL A 20 -15.39 6.65 2.34
C VAL A 20 -15.67 6.08 0.95
N ASP A 21 -16.19 6.91 0.06
CA ASP A 21 -16.33 6.56 -1.34
C ASP A 21 -14.97 6.19 -1.98
N GLU A 22 -14.95 5.08 -2.73
CA GLU A 22 -13.72 4.56 -3.34
C GLU A 22 -13.14 5.55 -4.35
N GLU A 23 -13.99 6.16 -5.19
CA GLU A 23 -13.56 7.13 -6.19
C GLU A 23 -12.96 8.38 -5.53
N MET A 24 -13.53 8.82 -4.40
CA MET A 24 -12.99 9.91 -3.61
C MET A 24 -11.59 9.60 -3.07
N LEU A 25 -11.37 8.42 -2.48
CA LEU A 25 -10.05 8.01 -1.99
C LEU A 25 -9.05 7.90 -3.15
N MET A 26 -9.42 7.22 -4.23
CA MET A 26 -8.53 7.04 -5.39
C MET A 26 -8.17 8.39 -6.02
N SER A 27 -9.12 9.32 -6.11
CA SER A 27 -8.88 10.66 -6.64
C SER A 27 -7.91 11.46 -5.76
N ALA A 28 -8.09 11.42 -4.45
CA ALA A 28 -7.20 12.11 -3.51
C ALA A 28 -5.78 11.51 -3.53
N LEU A 29 -5.65 10.18 -3.67
CA LEU A 29 -4.36 9.51 -3.83
C LEU A 29 -3.67 9.88 -5.15
N LYS A 30 -4.41 9.90 -6.27
CA LYS A 30 -3.88 10.36 -7.56
C LYS A 30 -3.35 11.79 -7.46
N GLN A 31 -4.08 12.69 -6.80
CA GLN A 31 -3.66 14.09 -6.63
C GLN A 31 -2.47 14.26 -5.67
N SER A 32 -2.23 13.32 -4.76
CA SER A 32 -1.19 13.46 -3.72
C SER A 32 0.23 13.59 -4.26
N GLY A 33 0.52 13.00 -5.43
CA GLY A 33 1.78 13.12 -6.15
C GLY A 33 1.60 13.02 -7.66
N GLU A 34 0.42 13.42 -8.14
CA GLU A 34 0.02 13.42 -9.55
C GLU A 34 0.32 12.05 -10.22
N TYR A 35 -0.37 11.01 -9.78
CA TYR A 35 -0.22 9.65 -10.32
C TYR A 35 -1.31 9.34 -11.35
N GLU A 36 -0.93 8.68 -12.45
CA GLU A 36 -1.90 8.23 -13.46
C GLU A 36 -2.86 7.17 -12.90
N LYS A 37 -2.33 6.22 -12.11
CA LYS A 37 -3.08 5.10 -11.56
C LYS A 37 -2.70 4.84 -10.12
N VAL A 38 -3.69 4.41 -9.35
CA VAL A 38 -3.54 4.03 -7.95
C VAL A 38 -4.34 2.76 -7.69
N GLY A 39 -3.93 1.99 -6.69
CA GLY A 39 -4.68 0.84 -6.21
C GLY A 39 -4.42 0.60 -4.72
N VAL A 40 -5.46 0.16 -4.00
CA VAL A 40 -5.39 -0.18 -2.57
C VAL A 40 -5.92 -1.59 -2.38
N PHE A 41 -5.16 -2.46 -1.73
CA PHE A 41 -5.50 -3.87 -1.58
C PHE A 41 -4.86 -4.49 -0.34
N GLY A 42 -5.42 -5.60 0.13
CA GLY A 42 -4.76 -6.46 1.10
C GLY A 42 -3.74 -7.36 0.44
N GLU A 43 -2.63 -7.60 1.11
CA GLU A 43 -1.59 -8.54 0.70
C GLU A 43 -1.19 -9.40 1.90
N THR A 44 -1.19 -10.72 1.73
CA THR A 44 -0.68 -11.67 2.71
C THR A 44 0.69 -12.16 2.26
N THR A 45 1.69 -12.06 3.15
CA THR A 45 3.06 -12.52 2.89
C THR A 45 3.53 -13.47 3.96
N PHE A 46 4.38 -14.43 3.59
CA PHE A 46 4.97 -15.38 4.51
C PHE A 46 6.48 -15.15 4.59
N TYR A 47 6.98 -14.94 5.81
CA TYR A 47 8.41 -14.88 6.08
C TYR A 47 8.74 -15.81 7.25
N ASN A 48 9.62 -16.79 7.03
CA ASN A 48 9.99 -17.78 8.04
C ASN A 48 8.77 -18.42 8.75
N SER A 49 7.78 -18.85 7.97
CA SER A 49 6.51 -19.43 8.47
C SER A 49 5.62 -18.48 9.30
N THR A 50 5.96 -17.19 9.37
CA THR A 50 5.11 -16.16 9.96
C THR A 50 4.28 -15.52 8.84
N GLU A 51 2.96 -15.61 8.97
CA GLU A 51 2.03 -14.87 8.13
C GLU A 51 2.02 -13.40 8.54
N ASN A 52 2.14 -12.49 7.58
CA ASN A 52 1.99 -11.06 7.78
C ASN A 52 0.92 -10.55 6.83
N SER A 53 -0.01 -9.76 7.37
CA SER A 53 -1.01 -9.04 6.59
C SER A 53 -0.56 -7.60 6.37
N SER A 54 -0.63 -7.13 5.13
CA SER A 54 -0.31 -5.74 4.80
C SER A 54 -1.38 -5.08 3.96
N LEU A 55 -1.62 -3.80 4.24
CA LEU A 55 -2.38 -2.93 3.38
C LEU A 55 -1.43 -2.34 2.35
N LYS A 56 -1.59 -2.74 1.10
CA LYS A 56 -0.74 -2.30 0.01
C LYS A 56 -1.41 -1.20 -0.80
N ILE A 57 -0.67 -0.12 -1.02
CA ILE A 57 -1.06 1.04 -1.80
C ILE A 57 -0.06 1.16 -2.95
N VAL A 58 -0.51 0.98 -4.18
CA VAL A 58 0.34 1.12 -5.36
C VAL A 58 0.07 2.47 -6.01
N LEU A 59 1.12 3.27 -6.17
CA LEU A 59 1.12 4.55 -6.87
C LEU A 59 1.91 4.38 -8.17
N MET A 60 1.20 4.44 -9.30
CA MET A 60 1.78 4.13 -10.60
C MET A 60 1.95 5.38 -11.46
N ASN A 61 3.09 5.45 -12.14
CA ASN A 61 3.42 6.49 -13.12
C ASN A 61 3.14 7.90 -12.58
N PRO A 62 3.97 8.38 -11.63
CA PRO A 62 3.91 9.79 -11.27
C PRO A 62 4.23 10.65 -12.49
N TYR A 63 3.53 11.76 -12.67
CA TYR A 63 3.92 12.77 -13.66
C TYR A 63 5.31 13.36 -13.34
N ASN A 64 5.62 13.50 -12.05
CA ASN A 64 6.93 13.94 -11.55
C ASN A 64 7.52 12.92 -10.58
N GLU A 65 8.61 12.25 -10.97
CA GLU A 65 9.30 11.30 -10.07
C GLU A 65 9.83 12.04 -8.83
N PRO A 66 9.50 11.60 -7.60
CA PRO A 66 10.06 12.18 -6.38
C PRO A 66 11.58 12.00 -6.35
N VAL A 67 12.28 13.15 -6.31
CA VAL A 67 13.69 13.31 -6.68
C VAL A 67 14.66 12.57 -5.74
N ASN A 68 14.26 12.32 -4.50
CA ASN A 68 15.10 11.67 -3.49
C ASN A 68 14.27 10.80 -2.50
N TYR A 69 14.98 10.12 -1.60
CA TYR A 69 14.37 9.24 -0.61
C TYR A 69 13.46 9.99 0.36
N GLU A 70 13.87 11.16 0.87
CA GLU A 70 13.09 11.96 1.81
C GLU A 70 11.74 12.41 1.22
N ALA A 71 11.75 12.89 -0.02
CA ALA A 71 10.54 13.28 -0.75
C ALA A 71 9.61 12.07 -0.95
N ARG A 72 10.18 10.90 -1.30
CA ARG A 72 9.42 9.64 -1.40
C ARG A 72 8.82 9.23 -0.08
N TYR A 73 9.59 9.31 1.00
CA TYR A 73 9.15 8.92 2.34
C TYR A 73 8.01 9.84 2.82
N ALA A 74 8.15 11.15 2.65
CA ALA A 74 7.11 12.12 3.01
C ALA A 74 5.81 11.89 2.24
N LEU A 75 5.91 11.62 0.93
CA LEU A 75 4.76 11.30 0.09
C LEU A 75 4.12 9.96 0.50
N ALA A 76 4.92 8.91 0.67
CA ALA A 76 4.45 7.62 1.14
C ALA A 76 3.73 7.72 2.50
N ARG A 77 4.27 8.52 3.42
CA ARG A 77 3.63 8.80 4.71
C ARG A 77 2.28 9.48 4.54
N LYS A 78 2.21 10.52 3.70
CA LYS A 78 0.95 11.23 3.40
C LYS A 78 -0.09 10.28 2.80
N THR A 79 0.32 9.46 1.83
CA THR A 79 -0.52 8.44 1.19
C THR A 79 -1.01 7.42 2.22
N ALA A 80 -0.11 6.87 3.03
CA ALA A 80 -0.47 5.91 4.07
C ALA A 80 -1.47 6.49 5.06
N LEU A 81 -1.24 7.72 5.55
CA LEU A 81 -2.15 8.44 6.45
C LEU A 81 -3.53 8.66 5.83
N LEU A 82 -3.57 9.10 4.57
CA LEU A 82 -4.84 9.30 3.85
C LEU A 82 -5.64 7.99 3.79
N THR A 83 -5.00 6.90 3.37
CA THR A 83 -5.65 5.60 3.23
C THR A 83 -6.12 5.05 4.58
N ILE A 84 -5.28 5.06 5.64
CA ILE A 84 -5.70 4.48 6.94
C ILE A 84 -6.85 5.26 7.61
N ASN A 85 -6.98 6.55 7.30
CA ASN A 85 -8.09 7.39 7.78
C ASN A 85 -9.38 7.13 6.98
N SER A 86 -9.28 6.44 5.86
CA SER A 86 -10.37 6.11 4.94
C SER A 86 -10.76 4.64 4.98
N ILE A 87 -10.23 3.85 5.92
CA ILE A 87 -10.59 2.45 6.11
C ILE A 87 -11.00 2.15 7.57
N ASP A 88 -12.02 1.30 7.69
CA ASP A 88 -12.57 0.90 8.99
C ASP A 88 -11.69 -0.16 9.65
N ASN A 89 -11.31 -1.19 8.89
CA ASN A 89 -10.59 -2.36 9.37
C ASN A 89 -9.05 -2.20 9.37
N LYS A 90 -8.55 -0.98 9.61
CA LYS A 90 -7.10 -0.69 9.62
C LYS A 90 -6.28 -1.58 10.56
N THR A 91 -6.85 -1.99 11.70
CA THR A 91 -6.17 -2.82 12.71
C THR A 91 -6.00 -4.28 12.28
N ASP A 92 -6.59 -4.68 11.15
CA ASP A 92 -6.45 -6.03 10.61
C ASP A 92 -5.09 -6.26 9.93
N TYR A 93 -4.34 -5.19 9.67
CA TYR A 93 -3.08 -5.20 8.95
C TYR A 93 -1.90 -4.93 9.90
N ASP A 94 -0.84 -5.72 9.77
CA ASP A 94 0.40 -5.56 10.52
C ASP A 94 1.22 -4.38 9.98
N TYR A 95 1.19 -4.20 8.65
CA TYR A 95 1.95 -3.17 7.94
C TYR A 95 1.14 -2.43 6.88
N ILE A 96 1.59 -1.24 6.54
CA ILE A 96 1.14 -0.45 5.39
C ILE A 96 2.31 -0.35 4.42
N ASN A 97 2.13 -0.84 3.21
CA ASN A 97 3.15 -0.86 2.16
C ASN A 97 2.75 0.11 1.03
N VAL A 98 3.50 1.20 0.88
CA VAL A 98 3.34 2.12 -0.25
C VAL A 98 4.38 1.77 -1.33
N GLU A 99 3.91 1.27 -2.47
CA GLU A 99 4.74 0.88 -3.62
C GLU A 99 4.62 1.93 -4.73
N PHE A 100 5.74 2.57 -5.07
CA PHE A 100 5.88 3.40 -6.24
C PHE A 100 6.28 2.53 -7.43
N LEU A 101 5.49 2.55 -8.50
CA LEU A 101 5.73 1.79 -9.71
C LEU A 101 5.83 2.75 -10.91
N VAL A 102 7.04 2.94 -11.41
CA VAL A 102 7.27 3.75 -12.62
C VAL A 102 7.42 2.81 -13.81
N VAL A 103 6.47 2.85 -14.75
CA VAL A 103 6.50 2.06 -15.98
C VAL A 103 7.01 2.91 -17.13
N LYS A 104 8.27 2.70 -17.53
CA LYS A 104 8.87 3.38 -18.69
C LYS A 104 8.59 2.56 -19.95
N LYS A 105 7.94 3.17 -20.95
CA LYS A 105 7.67 2.54 -22.25
C LYS A 105 8.74 2.96 -23.25
N ASN A 106 9.49 1.99 -23.77
CA ASN A 106 10.47 2.20 -24.83
C ASN A 106 10.02 1.47 -26.10
N GLY A 107 8.94 1.97 -26.72
CA GLY A 107 8.38 1.46 -27.98
C GLY A 107 7.76 0.06 -27.86
N VAL A 108 8.60 -0.98 -27.80
CA VAL A 108 8.20 -2.41 -27.83
C VAL A 108 8.22 -3.06 -26.45
N SER A 109 8.92 -2.47 -25.47
CA SER A 109 9.05 -3.01 -24.12
C SER A 109 8.65 -1.99 -23.06
N SER A 110 8.19 -2.51 -21.92
CA SER A 110 7.92 -1.71 -20.71
C SER A 110 8.82 -2.20 -19.60
N HIS A 111 9.55 -1.29 -18.95
CA HIS A 111 10.36 -1.59 -17.78
C HIS A 111 9.75 -0.91 -16.55
N GLY A 112 9.45 -1.69 -15.51
CA GLY A 112 8.88 -1.21 -14.26
C GLY A 112 9.95 -1.08 -13.19
N VAL A 113 10.19 0.13 -12.69
CA VAL A 113 11.00 0.34 -11.48
C VAL A 113 10.08 0.36 -10.27
N LYS A 114 10.34 -0.53 -9.31
CA LYS A 114 9.56 -0.67 -8.06
C LYS A 114 10.36 -0.16 -6.88
N GLN A 115 9.75 0.73 -6.11
CA GLN A 115 10.30 1.23 -4.85
C GLN A 115 9.22 1.17 -3.78
N LYS A 116 9.57 0.75 -2.56
CA LYS A 116 8.60 0.57 -1.48
C LYS A 116 9.01 1.31 -0.21
N VAL A 117 8.00 1.81 0.51
CA VAL A 117 8.14 2.35 1.87
C VAL A 117 7.11 1.64 2.74
N ILE A 118 7.56 1.11 3.87
CA ILE A 118 6.74 0.29 4.77
C ILE A 118 6.58 1.05 6.09
N PHE A 119 5.37 1.03 6.63
CA PHE A 119 5.03 1.62 7.92
C PHE A 119 4.28 0.62 8.78
N THR A 120 4.44 0.72 10.09
CA THR A 120 3.52 0.18 11.10
C THR A 120 2.43 1.21 11.41
N LEU A 121 1.31 0.76 11.99
CA LEU A 121 0.26 1.69 12.43
C LEU A 121 0.75 2.66 13.51
N ASP A 122 1.67 2.24 14.37
CA ASP A 122 2.15 3.06 15.48
C ASP A 122 3.10 4.16 15.01
N GLU A 123 3.96 3.89 14.02
CA GLU A 123 4.74 4.92 13.32
C GLU A 123 3.82 5.98 12.69
N LEU A 124 2.71 5.58 12.06
CA LEU A 124 1.78 6.54 11.46
C LEU A 124 1.06 7.40 12.52
N LYS A 125 0.75 6.83 13.70
CA LYS A 125 0.12 7.57 14.80
C LYS A 125 1.07 8.59 15.43
N SER A 126 2.37 8.32 15.54
CA SER A 126 3.31 9.27 16.14
C SER A 126 3.41 10.55 15.32
N PHE A 127 3.43 10.47 13.99
CA PHE A 127 3.48 11.64 13.11
C PHE A 127 2.27 12.56 13.22
N ARG A 128 1.08 12.01 13.53
CA ARG A 128 -0.13 12.82 13.73
C ARG A 128 -0.01 13.72 14.96
N ARG A 129 0.75 13.31 15.97
CA ARG A 129 0.92 14.06 17.23
C ARG A 129 1.94 15.20 17.10
N GLU A 130 2.88 15.11 16.18
CA GLU A 130 3.92 16.13 15.94
C GLU A 130 3.43 17.29 15.04
N SER A 131 2.25 17.14 14.42
CA SER A 131 1.67 18.12 13.49
C SER A 131 0.49 18.91 14.08
N LEU A 132 0.28 18.82 15.40
CA LEU A 132 -0.70 19.58 16.20
C LEU A 132 0.06 20.45 17.21
#